data_AF-A0A9D1HWD9-F1
#
_entry.id   AF-A0A9D1HWD9-F1
#
_cell.length_a   1.000
_cell.length_b   1.000
_cell.length_c   1.000
_cell.angle_alpha   90.00
_cell.angle_beta   90.00
_cell.angle_gamma   90.00
#
_symmetry.space_group_name_H-M   'P 1'
#
loop_
_entity.id
_entity.type
_entity.pdbx_description
1 polymer ?
#
loop_
_entity_poly.entity_id
_entity_poly.type
_entity_poly.pdbx_seq_one_letter_code
_entity_poly.pdbx_strand_id
1 'polypeptide(L)' 'MYRKLKELRKKKKYTTQIMAERLGISKPFYCQIENGTRRLSYRMAVKIADIFNKRPDTLFYEDQKELLEAELKEDEK' A
#
# COMPACT_ATOMS: atom_id res chain seq x y z
N MET A 1 1.88 -6.75 -4.74
CA MET A 1 1.67 -6.87 -3.27
C MET A 1 2.62 -5.92 -2.55
N TYR A 2 2.13 -5.06 -1.65
CA TYR A 2 2.98 -4.08 -0.95
C TYR A 2 3.69 -4.72 0.26
N ARG A 3 4.91 -5.24 0.03
CA ARG A 3 5.67 -6.00 1.05
C ARG A 3 6.07 -5.10 2.23
N LYS A 4 6.57 -3.89 1.95
CA LYS A 4 6.97 -2.91 2.98
C LYS A 4 5.82 -2.51 3.89
N LEU A 5 4.63 -2.31 3.33
CA LEU A 5 3.43 -1.97 4.10
C LEU A 5 3.08 -3.09 5.09
N LYS A 6 3.08 -4.35 4.64
CA LYS A 6 2.82 -5.51 5.49
C LYS A 6 3.84 -5.65 6.62
N GLU A 7 5.11 -5.41 6.34
CA GLU A 7 6.17 -5.41 7.35
C GLU A 7 6.02 -4.30 8.38
N LEU A 8 5.76 -3.07 7.95
CA LEU A 8 5.53 -1.92 8.84
C LEU A 8 4.34 -2.16 9.77
N ARG A 9 3.24 -2.67 9.20
CA ARG A 9 2.05 -3.05 9.96
C ARG A 9 2.39 -4.08 11.05
N LYS A 10 3.14 -5.14 10.70
CA LYS A 10 3.59 -6.16 11.66
C LYS A 10 4.55 -5.59 12.72
N LYS A 11 5.51 -4.75 12.34
CA LYS A 11 6.44 -4.08 13.27
C LYS A 11 5.71 -3.22 14.31
N LYS A 12 4.61 -2.57 13.91
CA LYS A 12 3.75 -1.78 14.80
C LYS A 12 2.68 -2.62 15.52
N LYS A 13 2.65 -3.95 15.33
CA LYS A 13 1.64 -4.88 15.86
C LYS A 13 0.20 -4.50 15.48
N TYR A 14 0.02 -3.86 14.33
CA TYR A 14 -1.31 -3.51 13.83
C TYR A 14 -1.94 -4.69 13.10
N THR A 15 -3.22 -4.93 13.35
CA THR A 15 -4.01 -5.88 12.56
C THR A 15 -4.51 -5.18 11.29
N THR A 16 -4.96 -5.95 10.30
CA THR A 16 -5.61 -5.36 9.11
C THR A 16 -6.89 -4.61 9.47
N GLN A 17 -7.57 -5.04 10.54
CA GLN A 17 -8.74 -4.36 11.10
C GLN A 17 -8.38 -2.99 11.66
N ILE A 18 -7.34 -2.89 12.50
CA ILE A 18 -6.88 -1.61 13.08
C ILE A 18 -6.50 -0.61 11.98
N MET A 19 -5.82 -1.08 10.93
CA MET A 19 -5.46 -0.21 9.81
C MET A 19 -6.70 0.29 9.07
N ALA A 20 -7.67 -0.60 8.82
CA ALA A 20 -8.91 -0.23 8.15
C ALA A 20 -9.70 0.82 8.94
N GLU A 21 -9.81 0.65 10.27
CA GLU A 21 -10.45 1.61 11.18
C GLU A 21 -9.75 2.98 11.15
N ARG A 22 -8.42 3.02 11.26
CA ARG A 22 -7.64 4.27 11.20
C ARG A 22 -7.77 5.00 9.87
N LEU A 23 -7.95 4.26 8.79
CA LEU A 23 -8.10 4.81 7.44
C LEU A 23 -9.55 5.17 7.09
N GLY A 24 -10.52 4.78 7.93
CA GLY A 24 -11.95 4.97 7.69
C GLY A 24 -12.46 4.15 6.50
N ILE A 25 -11.96 2.93 6.33
CA ILE A 25 -12.32 2.01 5.23
C ILE A 25 -12.71 0.64 5.78
N SER A 26 -13.27 -0.23 4.93
CA SER A 26 -13.55 -1.60 5.32
C SER A 26 -12.28 -2.46 5.36
N LYS A 27 -12.26 -3.48 6.23
CA LYS A 27 -11.16 -4.45 6.31
C LYS A 27 -10.86 -5.14 4.96
N PRO A 28 -11.87 -5.60 4.18
CA PRO A 28 -11.61 -6.15 2.85
C PRO A 28 -10.91 -5.15 1.92
N PHE A 29 -11.29 -3.87 1.98
CA PHE A 29 -10.65 -2.82 1.18
C PHE A 29 -9.17 -2.67 1.55
N TYR A 30 -8.84 -2.64 2.84
CA TYR A 30 -7.44 -2.60 3.28
C TYR A 30 -6.67 -3.85 2.85
N CYS A 31 -7.27 -5.04 2.97
CA CYS A 31 -6.64 -6.30 2.53
C CYS A 31 -6.34 -6.29 1.02
N GLN A 32 -7.25 -5.76 0.19
CA GLN A 32 -7.02 -5.64 -1.25
C GLN A 32 -5.87 -4.69 -1.58
N ILE A 33 -5.75 -3.58 -0.83
CA ILE A 33 -4.58 -2.70 -0.93
C ILE A 33 -3.32 -3.48 -0.57
N GLU A 34 -3.23 -4.04 0.65
CA GLU A 34 -2.02 -4.71 1.14
C GLU A 34 -1.55 -5.85 0.21
N ASN A 35 -2.50 -6.60 -0.36
CA ASN A 35 -2.22 -7.67 -1.32
C ASN A 35 -1.88 -7.16 -2.73
N GLY A 36 -2.12 -5.88 -3.02
CA GLY A 36 -1.89 -5.27 -4.33
C GLY A 36 -2.92 -5.66 -5.39
N THR A 37 -4.07 -6.23 -4.99
CA THR A 37 -5.17 -6.55 -5.91
C THR A 37 -6.04 -5.34 -6.23
N ARG A 38 -5.88 -4.26 -5.47
CA ARG A 38 -6.50 -2.95 -5.73
C ARG A 38 -5.42 -1.90 -5.88
N ARG A 39 -5.53 -1.08 -6.94
CA ARG A 39 -4.62 0.03 -7.19
C ARG A 39 -4.67 1.04 -6.05
N LEU A 40 -3.50 1.35 -5.50
CA LEU A 40 -3.34 2.34 -4.44
C LEU A 40 -3.39 3.75 -5.05
N SER A 41 -4.35 4.56 -4.63
CA SER A 41 -4.37 5.99 -5.00
C SER A 41 -3.39 6.79 -4.15
N TYR A 42 -2.85 7.89 -4.68
CA TYR A 42 -1.93 8.76 -3.94
C TYR A 42 -2.55 9.27 -2.63
N ARG A 43 -3.84 9.66 -2.65
CA ARG A 43 -4.56 10.09 -1.44
C ARG A 43 -4.58 9.00 -0.35
N MET A 44 -4.73 7.73 -0.74
CA MET A 44 -4.68 6.61 0.21
C MET A 44 -3.24 6.34 0.68
N ALA A 45 -2.26 6.46 -0.22
CA ALA A 45 -0.85 6.34 0.12
C ALA A 45 -0.43 7.39 1.18
N VAL A 46 -0.88 8.65 1.03
CA VAL A 46 -0.70 9.73 2.01
C VAL A 46 -1.27 9.35 3.38
N LYS A 47 -2.55 8.92 3.43
CA LYS A 47 -3.19 8.50 4.69
C LYS A 47 -2.45 7.35 5.38
N ILE A 48 -1.99 6.36 4.60
CA ILE A 48 -1.26 5.22 5.16
C ILE A 48 0.11 5.69 5.70
N ALA A 49 0.81 6.54 4.95
CA ALA A 49 2.13 7.02 5.35
C ALA A 49 2.07 7.89 6.62
N ASP A 50 1.00 8.67 6.78
CA ASP A 50 0.71 9.47 7.98
C ASP A 50 0.59 8.61 9.24
N ILE A 51 -0.11 7.47 9.18
CA ILE A 51 -0.21 6.50 10.30
C ILE A 51 1.18 6.02 10.77
N PHE A 52 2.13 5.93 9.86
CA PHE A 52 3.50 5.48 10.15
C PHE A 52 4.50 6.62 10.34
N ASN A 53 4.06 7.89 10.30
CA ASN A 53 4.93 9.08 10.31
C ASN A 53 6.05 8.99 9.26
N LYS A 54 5.69 8.64 8.03
CA LYS A 54 6.61 8.49 6.90
C LYS A 54 6.09 9.20 5.67
N ARG A 55 6.95 9.36 4.67
CA ARG A 55 6.55 9.84 3.34
C ARG A 55 5.97 8.71 2.50
N PRO A 56 4.95 8.96 1.67
CA PRO A 56 4.38 7.95 0.76
C PRO A 56 5.44 7.32 -0.13
N ASP A 57 6.33 8.13 -0.69
CA ASP A 57 7.38 7.68 -1.60
C ASP A 57 8.30 6.65 -0.91
N THR A 58 8.63 6.86 0.37
CA THR A 58 9.45 5.91 1.15
C THR A 58 8.78 4.55 1.31
N LEU A 59 7.44 4.50 1.32
CA LEU A 59 6.70 3.25 1.47
C LEU A 59 6.41 2.56 0.15
N PHE A 60 6.08 3.33 -0.89
CA PHE A 60 5.44 2.80 -2.10
C PHE A 60 6.22 3.03 -3.40
N TYR A 61 7.29 3.84 -3.40
CA TYR A 61 7.99 4.19 -4.65
C TYR A 61 8.51 2.97 -5.41
N GLU A 62 9.21 2.07 -4.72
CA GLU A 62 9.75 0.84 -5.34
C GLU A 62 8.63 -0.05 -5.86
N ASP A 63 7.56 -0.25 -5.08
CA ASP A 63 6.41 -1.05 -5.51
C ASP A 63 5.72 -0.44 -6.74
N GLN A 64 5.61 0.90 -6.82
CA GLN A 64 5.00 1.59 -7.98
C GLN A 64 5.93 1.58 -9.20
N LYS A 65 7.24 1.69 -8.99
CA LYS A 65 8.24 1.61 -10.07
C LYS A 65 8.23 0.22 -10.71
N GLU A 66 8.18 -0.84 -9.91
CA GLU A 66 8.08 -2.22 -10.41
C GLU A 66 6.80 -2.45 -11.22
N LEU A 67 5.66 -1.91 -10.77
CA LEU A 67 4.39 -2.00 -11.51
C LEU A 67 4.47 -1.26 -12.85
N LEU A 68 5.02 -0.04 -12.86
CA LEU A 68 5.18 0.75 -14.07
C LEU A 68 6.10 0.05 -15.08
N GLU A 69 7.21 -0.53 -14.62
CA GLU A 69 8.12 -1.29 -15.48
C GLU A 69 7.49 -2.58 -16.03
N ALA A 70 6.56 -3.20 -15.31
CA ALA A 70 5.83 -4.36 -15.79
C ALA A 70 4.80 -3.98 -16.86
N GLU A 71 4.04 -2.90 -16.64
CA GLU A 71 3.06 -2.36 -17.59
C GLU A 71 3.74 -2.01 -18.93
N LEU A 72 4.88 -1.31 -18.90
CA LEU A 72 5.62 -0.93 -20.11
C LEU A 72 6.15 -2.13 -20.92
N LYS A 73 6.41 -3.28 -20.28
CA LYS A 73 6.87 -4.50 -20.95
C LYS A 73 5.73 -5.28 -21.60
N GLU A 74 4.49 -5.07 -21.17
CA GLU A 74 3.32 -5.70 -21.78
C GLU A 74 2.90 -4.97 -23.06
N ASP A 75 3.10 -3.65 -23.13
CA ASP A 75 2.79 -2.84 -24.32
C ASP A 75 3.78 -3.04 -25.49
N GLU A 76 4.97 -3.59 -25.24
CA GLU A 76 5.98 -3.91 -26.26
C GLU A 76 5.78 -5.31 -26.92
N LYS A 77 4.75 -6.05 -26.53
CA LYS A 77 4.44 -7.41 -27.00
C LYS A 77 3.25 -7.46 -27.95
#